data_AF-A0AAE3GUM8-F1
#
_entry.id   AF-A0AAE3GUM8-F1
#
_cell.length_a   1.000
_cell.length_b   1.000
_cell.length_c   1.000
_cell.angle_alpha   90.00
_cell.angle_beta   90.00
_cell.angle_gamma   90.00
#
_symmetry.space_group_name_H-M   'P 1'
#
loop_
_entity.id
_entity.type
_entity.pdbx_description
1 polymer ?
#
loop_
_entity_poly.entity_id
_entity_poly.type
_entity_poly.pdbx_seq_one_letter_code
_entity_poly.pdbx_strand_id
1 'polypeptide(L)'
;MKTSISINPAYEEIINFLAAGITSQSLIEFQVSETVKERVADLIFREKNEGLSSEEKSELDHYLILEHLLRLAKARAYDFVKEEA
;
A
#
# COMPACT_ATOMS: atom_id res chain seq x y z
N MET A 1 -24.41 -2.89 0.74
CA MET A 1 -24.23 -2.03 1.93
C MET A 1 -22.96 -1.23 1.73
N LYS A 2 -23.06 0.10 1.69
CA LYS A 2 -21.88 0.98 1.66
C LYS A 2 -21.49 1.21 3.11
N THR A 3 -20.58 0.40 3.64
CA THR A 3 -20.07 0.59 4.99
C THR A 3 -19.18 1.82 4.94
N SER A 4 -19.66 2.95 5.48
CA SER A 4 -18.87 4.15 5.69
C SER A 4 -17.91 3.91 6.85
N ILE A 5 -16.90 3.09 6.58
CA ILE A 5 -15.67 3.05 7.37
C ILE A 5 -14.87 4.26 6.87
N SER A 6 -14.43 5.14 7.77
CA SER A 6 -13.42 6.15 7.45
C SER A 6 -12.10 5.41 7.23
N ILE A 7 -11.95 4.86 6.03
CA ILE A 7 -10.77 4.10 5.61
C ILE A 7 -9.70 5.12 5.22
N ASN A 8 -8.48 4.95 5.71
CA ASN A 8 -7.35 5.76 5.26
C ASN A 8 -7.20 5.56 3.74
N PRO A 9 -7.00 6.63 2.94
CA PRO A 9 -7.01 6.56 1.47
C PRO A 9 -6.18 5.42 0.87
N ALA A 10 -5.03 5.07 1.46
CA ALA A 10 -4.23 3.96 0.95
C ALA A 10 -4.84 2.58 1.15
N TYR A 11 -5.56 2.38 2.26
CA TYR A 11 -6.30 1.14 2.46
C TYR A 11 -7.43 1.04 1.45
N GLU A 12 -8.10 2.14 1.13
CA GLU A 12 -9.16 2.15 0.13
C GLU A 12 -8.62 1.77 -1.26
N GLU A 13 -7.46 2.32 -1.65
CA GLU A 13 -6.80 1.95 -2.91
C GLU A 13 -6.45 0.46 -2.96
N ILE A 14 -5.87 -0.08 -1.89
CA ILE A 14 -5.48 -1.50 -1.83
C ILE A 14 -6.71 -2.42 -1.80
N ILE A 15 -7.77 -2.06 -1.06
CA ILE A 15 -9.01 -2.82 -1.01
C ILE A 15 -9.68 -2.84 -2.39
N ASN A 16 -9.73 -1.70 -3.08
CA ASN A 16 -10.28 -1.62 -4.42
C ASN A 16 -9.47 -2.46 -5.42
N PHE A 17 -8.14 -2.44 -5.31
CA PHE A 17 -7.27 -3.28 -6.14
C PHE A 17 -7.51 -4.78 -5.89
N LEU A 18 -7.65 -5.20 -4.63
CA LEU A 18 -7.98 -6.58 -4.26
C LEU A 18 -9.36 -7.00 -4.80
N ALA A 19 -10.37 -6.14 -4.66
CA ALA A 19 -11.74 -6.42 -5.06
C ALA A 19 -11.94 -6.46 -6.58
N ALA A 20 -11.12 -5.75 -7.35
CA ALA A 20 -11.18 -5.72 -8.81
C ALA A 20 -10.73 -7.04 -9.47
N GLY A 21 -10.11 -7.95 -8.73
CA GLY A 21 -9.51 -9.17 -9.25
C GLY A 21 -8.04 -8.93 -9.62
N ILE A 22 -7.15 -9.50 -8.81
CA ILE A 22 -5.70 -9.37 -9.00
C ILE A 22 -5.21 -10.43 -9.98
N THR A 23 -4.49 -10.00 -11.02
CA THR A 23 -3.68 -10.88 -11.86
C THR A 23 -2.21 -10.74 -11.47
N SER A 24 -1.39 -11.76 -11.75
CA SER A 24 0.06 -11.69 -11.49
C SER A 24 0.68 -10.47 -12.16
N GLN A 25 0.26 -10.16 -13.39
CA GLN A 25 0.71 -8.98 -14.13
C GLN A 25 0.26 -7.67 -13.47
N SER A 26 -1.01 -7.53 -13.09
CA SER A 26 -1.51 -6.29 -12.48
C SER A 26 -0.89 -6.06 -11.10
N LEU A 27 -0.56 -7.11 -10.36
CA LEU A 27 0.13 -7.02 -9.07
C LEU A 27 1.57 -6.52 -9.24
N ILE A 28 2.29 -7.00 -10.25
CA ILE A 28 3.63 -6.48 -10.61
C ILE A 28 3.51 -5.00 -11.02
N GLU A 29 2.50 -4.70 -11.85
CA GLU A 29 2.00 -3.40 -12.31
C GLU A 29 1.81 -2.38 -11.18
N PHE A 30 1.20 -2.84 -10.09
CA PHE A 30 0.55 -2.01 -9.10
C PHE A 30 1.50 -1.03 -8.42
N GLN A 31 1.16 0.25 -8.44
CA GLN A 31 1.77 1.25 -7.58
C GLN A 31 0.68 2.03 -6.86
N VAL A 32 0.91 2.30 -5.57
CA VAL A 32 0.10 3.25 -4.81
C VAL A 32 0.16 4.63 -5.46
N SER A 33 -0.93 5.40 -5.32
CA SER A 33 -1.02 6.74 -5.89
C SER A 33 0.09 7.68 -5.38
N GLU A 34 0.40 8.71 -6.18
CA GLU A 34 1.38 9.72 -5.78
C GLU A 34 0.96 10.45 -4.49
N THR A 35 -0.33 10.72 -4.31
CA THR A 35 -0.88 11.32 -3.08
C THR A 35 -0.51 10.50 -1.84
N VAL A 36 -0.62 9.17 -1.94
CA VAL A 36 -0.26 8.25 -0.86
C VAL A 36 1.26 8.27 -0.61
N LYS A 37 2.07 8.24 -1.68
CA LYS A 37 3.54 8.32 -1.57
C LYS A 37 3.98 9.62 -0.91
N GLU A 38 3.40 10.76 -1.28
CA GLU A 38 3.67 12.06 -0.69
C GLU A 38 3.32 12.09 0.80
N ARG A 39 2.17 11.53 1.19
CA ARG A 39 1.77 11.44 2.61
C ARG A 39 2.76 10.60 3.42
N VAL A 40 3.20 9.46 2.90
CA VAL A 40 4.18 8.62 3.59
C VAL A 40 5.54 9.34 3.69
N ALA A 41 5.96 10.05 2.63
CA ALA A 41 7.19 10.83 2.65
C ALA A 41 7.16 11.94 3.71
N ASP A 42 6.03 12.64 3.84
CA ASP A 42 5.80 13.64 4.90
C ASP A 42 5.89 13.01 6.29
N LEU A 43 5.23 11.87 6.52
CA LEU A 43 5.29 11.16 7.79
C LEU A 43 6.71 10.73 8.16
N ILE A 44 7.48 10.19 7.21
CA ILE A 44 8.89 9.82 7.43
C ILE A 44 9.75 11.05 7.74
N PHE A 45 9.50 12.16 7.03
CA PHE A 45 10.22 13.41 7.27
C PHE A 45 9.94 13.93 8.68
N ARG A 46 8.68 13.98 9.09
CA ARG A 46 8.27 14.48 10.41
C ARG A 46 8.72 13.56 11.53
N GLU A 47 8.69 12.24 11.36
CA GLU A 47 9.24 11.28 12.34
C GLU A 47 10.69 11.58 12.69
N LYS A 48 11.50 11.96 11.69
CA LYS A 48 12.94 12.23 11.86
C LYS A 48 13.26 13.61 12.42
N ASN A 49 12.38 14.59 12.24
CA ASN A 49 12.67 16.00 12.55
C ASN A 49 11.86 16.56 13.72
N GLU A 50 10.58 16.22 13.81
CA GLU A 50 9.61 16.89 14.71
C GLU A 50 8.90 15.90 15.65
N GLY A 51 8.90 14.62 15.29
CA GLY A 51 8.10 13.57 15.92
C GLY A 51 6.73 13.42 15.27
N LEU A 52 6.11 12.26 15.50
CA LEU A 52 4.76 11.94 15.05
C LEU A 52 3.80 11.82 16.23
N SER A 53 2.54 12.16 16.00
CA SER A 53 1.48 11.77 16.93
C SER A 53 1.35 10.24 16.98
N SER A 54 0.66 9.71 17.98
CA SER A 54 0.41 8.26 18.05
C SER A 54 -0.40 7.74 16.85
N GLU A 55 -1.32 8.55 16.34
CA GLU A 55 -2.14 8.23 15.17
C GLU A 55 -1.31 8.25 13.88
N GLU A 56 -0.46 9.26 13.72
CA GLU A 56 0.44 9.38 12.57
C GLU A 56 1.50 8.29 12.55
N LYS A 57 1.99 7.90 13.72
CA LYS A 57 2.91 6.77 13.85
C LYS A 57 2.23 5.45 13.49
N SER A 58 1.01 5.23 13.97
CA SER A 58 0.22 4.05 13.59
C SER A 58 -0.08 4.04 12.08
N GLU A 59 -0.36 5.20 11.49
CA GLU A 59 -0.51 5.34 10.04
C GLU A 59 0.77 4.92 9.31
N LEU A 60 1.93 5.45 9.72
CA LEU A 60 3.22 5.10 9.11
C LEU A 60 3.56 3.61 9.26
N ASP A 61 3.37 3.04 10.45
CA ASP A 61 3.62 1.62 10.71
C ASP A 61 2.76 0.72 9.81
N HIS A 62 1.49 1.08 9.63
CA HIS A 62 0.58 0.38 8.72
C HIS A 62 1.04 0.44 7.27
N TYR A 63 1.50 1.60 6.80
CA TYR A 63 2.06 1.75 5.46
C TYR A 63 3.28 0.85 5.24
N LEU A 64 4.20 0.81 6.20
CA LEU A 64 5.42 0.00 6.10
C LEU A 64 5.09 -1.51 6.00
N ILE A 65 4.09 -1.97 6.76
CA ILE A 65 3.62 -3.37 6.69
C ILE A 65 3.01 -3.66 5.33
N LEU A 66 2.14 -2.77 4.82
CA LEU A 66 1.49 -2.95 3.52
C LEU A 66 2.48 -2.94 2.36
N GLU A 67 3.43 -2.02 2.36
CA GLU A 67 4.49 -1.96 1.36
C GLU A 67 5.35 -3.23 1.42
N HIS A 68 5.68 -3.72 2.61
CA HIS A 68 6.44 -4.96 2.76
C HIS A 68 5.70 -6.15 2.17
N LEU A 69 4.40 -6.28 2.48
CA LEU A 69 3.55 -7.33 1.94
C LEU A 69 3.45 -7.24 0.41
N LEU A 70 3.23 -6.04 -0.14
CA LEU A 70 3.17 -5.82 -1.59
C LEU A 70 4.47 -6.23 -2.27
N ARG A 71 5.63 -5.90 -1.69
CA ARG A 71 6.94 -6.30 -2.24
C ARG A 71 7.08 -7.82 -2.32
N LEU A 72 6.71 -8.53 -1.26
CA LEU A 72 6.75 -10.00 -1.22
C LEU A 72 5.76 -10.61 -2.23
N ALA A 73 4.55 -10.06 -2.30
CA ALA A 73 3.53 -10.50 -3.24
C ALA A 73 3.98 -10.30 -4.69
N LYS A 74 4.60 -9.16 -5.02
CA LYS A 74 5.20 -8.91 -6.34
C LYS A 74 6.32 -9.90 -6.66
N ALA A 75 7.24 -10.13 -5.73
CA ALA A 75 8.32 -11.10 -5.92
C ALA A 75 7.76 -12.48 -6.27
N ARG A 76 6.69 -12.90 -5.59
CA ARG A 76 6.00 -14.17 -5.85
C ARG A 76 5.22 -14.16 -7.17
N ALA A 77 4.62 -13.03 -7.55
CA ALA A 77 3.88 -12.88 -8.80
C ALA A 77 4.76 -13.09 -10.04
N TYR A 78 6.04 -12.70 -9.96
CA TYR A 78 7.00 -12.95 -11.04
C TYR A 78 7.21 -14.43 -11.35
N ASP A 79 7.00 -15.34 -10.38
CA ASP A 79 7.08 -16.79 -10.64
C ASP A 79 5.96 -17.24 -11.58
N PHE A 80 4.75 -16.68 -11.43
CA PHE A 80 3.58 -17.05 -12.22
C PHE A 80 3.59 -16.45 -13.63
N VAL A 81 4.16 -15.25 -13.81
CA VAL A 81 4.31 -14.65 -15.16
C VAL A 81 5.40 -15.37 -15.98
N LYS A 82 6.40 -15.96 -15.30
CA LYS A 82 7.43 -16.77 -15.97
C LYS A 82 6.95 -18.15 -16.41
N GLU A 83 5.88 -18.68 -15.81
CA GLU A 83 5.28 -19.97 -16.23
C GLU A 83 4.35 -19.83 -17.44
N GLU A 84 3.88 -18.61 -17.76
CA GLU A 84 3.02 -18.33 -18.92
C GLU A 84 3.79 -17.90 -20.20
N ALA A 85 5.13 -17.79 -20.13
CA ALA A 85 6.01 -17.38 -21.25
C ALA A 85 6.83 -18.55 -21.81
#